data_AF-A0A2G9RBT4-F1
#
_entry.id   AF-A0A2G9RBT4-F1
#
_cell.length_a   1.000
_cell.length_b   1.000
_cell.length_c   1.000
_cell.angle_alpha   90.00
_cell.angle_beta   90.00
_cell.angle_gamma   90.00
#
_symmetry.space_group_name_H-M   'P 1'
#
loop_
_entity.id
_entity.type
_entity.pdbx_description
1 polymer ?
#
loop_
_entity_poly.entity_id
_entity_poly.type
_entity_poly.pdbx_seq_one_letter_code
_entity_poly.pdbx_strand_id
1 'polypeptide(L)'
;MLTSLSWEDARVRRSFIRKVYSILSLQLLVTVSIRCFLHNILGSGLLQRTKTLSMSYVTGMLSSYYNTTSVILCLGITALVCISVTIFSFQTKVDFTSCHGVLFVLVMVLFFSGLFLVILIPFQYVPWLHAVYAALGAIVFTLFLAFDTQILMGSRKFTLSPEEYIFGALNIYLDIIYIFTFFLQLFGTTRD
;
A
#
# COMPACT_ATOMS: atom_id res chain seq x y z
N MET A 1 28.31 13.92 25.94
CA MET A 1 27.48 12.69 25.98
C MET A 1 26.14 12.86 25.26
N LEU A 2 25.51 14.05 25.27
CA LEU A 2 24.25 14.33 24.53
C LEU A 2 24.41 14.52 23.01
N THR A 3 25.63 14.79 22.53
CA THR A 3 25.92 14.92 21.11
C THR A 3 25.98 13.57 20.41
N SER A 4 26.62 12.54 20.99
CA SER A 4 26.70 11.20 20.36
C SER A 4 25.34 10.57 20.11
N LEU A 5 24.39 10.74 21.04
CA LEU A 5 23.03 10.20 20.94
C LEU A 5 22.24 10.79 19.74
N SER A 6 22.31 12.11 19.53
CA SER A 6 21.60 12.76 18.41
C SER A 6 22.22 12.45 17.04
N TRP A 7 23.55 12.26 17.01
CA TRP A 7 24.28 11.83 15.81
C TRP A 7 24.02 10.35 15.49
N GLU A 8 23.84 9.49 16.49
CA GLU A 8 23.41 8.11 16.31
C GLU A 8 21.99 8.03 15.76
N ASP A 9 21.01 8.74 16.32
CA ASP A 9 19.63 8.76 15.83
C ASP A 9 19.52 9.23 14.37
N ALA A 10 20.24 10.29 13.99
CA ALA A 10 20.23 10.80 12.63
C ALA A 10 20.93 9.86 11.64
N ARG A 11 22.00 9.16 12.08
CA ARG A 11 22.77 8.23 11.24
C ARG A 11 22.05 6.89 11.11
N VAL A 12 21.43 6.39 12.18
CA VAL A 12 20.55 5.21 12.21
C VAL A 12 19.31 5.48 11.36
N ARG A 13 18.66 6.64 11.49
CA ARG A 13 17.52 7.05 10.64
C ARG A 13 17.89 7.07 9.16
N ARG A 14 19.02 7.68 8.78
CA ARG A 14 19.51 7.70 7.38
C ARG A 14 19.91 6.32 6.86
N SER A 15 20.45 5.44 7.72
CA SER A 15 20.78 4.06 7.36
C SER A 15 19.54 3.18 7.26
N PHE A 16 18.53 3.40 8.11
CA PHE A 16 17.25 2.70 8.07
C PHE A 16 16.45 3.11 6.83
N ILE A 17 16.36 4.41 6.53
CA ILE A 17 15.73 4.93 5.30
C ILE A 17 16.43 4.36 4.06
N ARG A 18 17.77 4.41 4.01
CA ARG A 18 18.50 3.78 2.89
C ARG A 18 18.23 2.29 2.81
N LYS A 19 18.16 1.56 3.93
CA LYS A 19 17.83 0.13 3.92
C LYS A 19 16.40 -0.11 3.45
N VAL A 20 15.41 0.65 3.90
CA VAL A 20 13.99 0.50 3.52
C VAL A 20 13.77 0.87 2.06
N TYR A 21 14.29 2.01 1.60
CA TYR A 21 14.24 2.40 0.19
C TYR A 21 15.07 1.47 -0.68
N SER A 22 16.17 0.92 -0.18
CA SER A 22 16.94 -0.10 -0.90
C SER A 22 16.22 -1.43 -0.93
N ILE A 23 15.46 -1.82 0.11
CA ILE A 23 14.63 -3.04 0.12
C ILE A 23 13.43 -2.87 -0.81
N LEU A 24 12.74 -1.72 -0.81
CA LEU A 24 11.67 -1.39 -1.75
C LEU A 24 12.18 -1.28 -3.19
N SER A 25 13.34 -0.64 -3.40
CA SER A 25 13.96 -0.54 -4.72
C SER A 25 14.46 -1.89 -5.19
N LEU A 26 15.05 -2.71 -4.32
CA LEU A 26 15.50 -4.07 -4.63
C LEU A 26 14.30 -5.00 -4.86
N GLN A 27 13.21 -4.87 -4.10
CA GLN A 27 11.95 -5.57 -4.33
C GLN A 27 11.38 -5.16 -5.68
N LEU A 28 11.37 -3.88 -6.03
CA LEU A 28 10.95 -3.40 -7.36
C LEU A 28 11.87 -3.91 -8.47
N LEU A 29 13.19 -3.92 -8.26
CA LEU A 29 14.16 -4.39 -9.26
C LEU A 29 14.07 -5.90 -9.44
N VAL A 30 13.99 -6.68 -8.37
CA VAL A 30 13.80 -8.13 -8.39
C VAL A 30 12.44 -8.47 -9.00
N THR A 31 11.38 -7.74 -8.67
CA THR A 31 10.05 -7.93 -9.29
C THR A 31 10.06 -7.53 -10.75
N VAL A 32 10.78 -6.48 -11.15
CA VAL A 32 10.94 -6.07 -12.56
C VAL A 32 11.80 -7.08 -13.32
N SER A 33 12.90 -7.56 -12.75
CA SER A 33 13.80 -8.56 -13.35
C SER A 33 13.14 -9.91 -13.49
N ILE A 34 12.42 -10.38 -12.46
CA ILE A 34 11.60 -11.60 -12.54
C ILE A 34 10.49 -11.42 -13.56
N ARG A 35 9.77 -10.28 -13.57
CA ARG A 35 8.76 -10.00 -14.61
C ARG A 35 9.35 -9.88 -16.01
N CYS A 36 10.56 -9.36 -16.18
CA CYS A 36 11.22 -9.23 -17.48
C CYS A 36 11.77 -10.58 -17.97
N PHE A 37 12.25 -11.42 -17.05
CA PHE A 37 12.70 -12.78 -17.32
C PHE A 37 11.51 -13.71 -17.65
N LEU A 38 10.41 -13.64 -16.89
CA LEU A 38 9.18 -14.38 -17.18
C LEU A 38 8.52 -13.93 -18.50
N HIS A 39 8.64 -12.64 -18.84
CA HIS A 39 8.12 -12.06 -20.08
C HIS A 39 8.84 -12.55 -21.35
N ASN A 40 10.12 -12.94 -21.24
CA ASN A 40 10.84 -13.53 -22.38
C ASN A 40 10.33 -14.96 -22.71
N ILE A 41 9.49 -15.54 -21.83
CA ILE A 41 8.94 -16.90 -21.95
C ILE A 41 7.41 -16.88 -22.21
N LEU A 42 6.64 -16.02 -21.53
CA LEU A 42 5.18 -15.89 -21.66
C LEU A 42 4.82 -14.47 -22.14
N GLY A 43 4.57 -14.33 -23.44
CA GLY A 43 4.25 -13.03 -24.03
C GLY A 43 2.86 -12.52 -23.63
N SER A 44 2.79 -11.56 -22.70
CA SER A 44 1.83 -10.43 -22.66
C SER A 44 1.89 -9.63 -21.33
N GLY A 45 2.84 -8.68 -21.20
CA GLY A 45 3.13 -8.00 -19.92
C GLY A 45 3.05 -6.46 -19.88
N LEU A 46 2.66 -5.80 -20.97
CA LEU A 46 2.79 -4.34 -21.10
C LEU A 46 1.89 -3.57 -20.10
N LEU A 47 0.68 -4.03 -19.84
CA LEU A 47 -0.29 -3.33 -18.97
C LEU A 47 0.11 -3.37 -17.48
N GLN A 48 0.68 -4.48 -17.00
CA GLN A 48 1.10 -4.63 -15.60
C GLN A 48 2.36 -3.80 -15.27
N ARG A 49 3.28 -3.65 -16.24
CA ARG A 49 4.51 -2.85 -16.09
C ARG A 49 4.19 -1.37 -15.90
N THR A 50 3.25 -0.83 -16.69
CA THR A 50 2.84 0.59 -16.60
C THR A 50 2.20 0.92 -15.26
N LYS A 51 1.36 0.02 -14.72
CA LYS A 51 0.67 0.21 -13.43
C LYS A 51 1.64 0.25 -12.23
N THR A 52 2.66 -0.60 -12.22
CA THR A 52 3.63 -0.62 -11.11
C THR A 52 4.54 0.62 -11.13
N LEU A 53 4.96 1.06 -12.32
CA LEU A 53 5.84 2.23 -12.48
C LEU A 53 5.12 3.54 -12.14
N SER A 54 3.88 3.74 -12.62
CA SER A 54 3.12 4.96 -12.32
C SER A 54 2.84 5.10 -10.82
N MET A 55 2.51 4.01 -10.14
CA MET A 55 2.20 4.04 -8.71
C MET A 55 3.44 4.25 -7.84
N SER A 56 4.58 3.66 -8.21
CA SER A 56 5.86 3.88 -7.51
C SER A 56 6.31 5.34 -7.63
N TYR A 57 6.11 5.95 -8.81
CA TYR A 57 6.38 7.37 -9.02
C TYR A 57 5.46 8.26 -8.17
N VAL A 58 4.14 8.02 -8.18
CA VAL A 58 3.18 8.81 -7.38
C VAL A 58 3.45 8.69 -5.87
N THR A 59 3.73 7.48 -5.39
CA THR A 59 4.03 7.25 -3.96
C THR A 59 5.37 7.89 -3.56
N GLY A 60 6.38 7.82 -4.43
CA GLY A 60 7.69 8.45 -4.22
C GLY A 60 7.63 9.98 -4.26
N MET A 61 6.78 10.56 -5.12
CA MET A 61 6.51 12.00 -5.10
C MET A 61 5.76 12.41 -3.83
N LEU A 62 4.72 11.68 -3.43
CA LEU A 62 3.97 11.96 -2.20
C LEU A 62 4.86 11.94 -0.97
N SER A 63 5.72 10.92 -0.83
CA SER A 63 6.61 10.79 0.34
C SER A 63 7.64 11.93 0.43
N SER A 64 7.98 12.56 -0.69
CA SER A 64 8.87 13.73 -0.71
C SER A 64 8.23 14.99 -0.09
N TYR A 65 6.89 15.09 -0.07
CA TYR A 65 6.17 16.20 0.57
C TYR A 65 6.07 16.03 2.09
N TYR A 66 6.19 14.80 2.61
CA TYR A 66 6.06 14.51 4.03
C TYR A 66 7.41 14.43 4.76
N ASN A 67 7.38 14.81 6.03
CA ASN A 67 8.53 14.69 6.90
C ASN A 67 8.95 13.23 7.05
N THR A 68 10.26 13.01 7.06
CA THR A 68 10.86 11.68 7.13
C THR A 68 10.38 10.88 8.35
N THR A 69 10.13 11.57 9.47
CA THR A 69 9.61 10.99 10.71
C THR A 69 8.19 10.45 10.51
N SER A 70 7.31 11.21 9.85
CA SER A 70 5.94 10.77 9.55
C SER A 70 5.93 9.59 8.57
N VAL A 71 6.82 9.59 7.58
CA VAL A 71 6.96 8.47 6.62
C VAL A 71 7.35 7.18 7.33
N ILE A 72 8.33 7.21 8.24
CA ILE A 72 8.76 6.03 8.99
C ILE A 72 7.66 5.53 9.92
N LEU A 73 6.96 6.45 10.60
CA LEU A 73 5.83 6.10 11.46
C LEU A 73 4.72 5.38 10.68
N CYS A 74 4.29 5.96 9.54
CA CYS A 74 3.24 5.38 8.70
C CYS A 74 3.66 4.04 8.11
N LEU A 75 4.94 3.88 7.74
CA LEU A 75 5.47 2.61 7.26
C LEU A 75 5.46 1.54 8.35
N GLY A 76 5.80 1.90 9.59
CA GLY A 76 5.71 1.01 10.75
C GLY A 76 4.26 0.56 11.03
N ILE A 77 3.31 1.49 11.04
CA ILE A 77 1.88 1.18 11.25
C ILE A 77 1.37 0.28 10.11
N THR A 78 1.69 0.61 8.85
CA THR A 78 1.28 -0.20 7.69
C THR A 78 1.82 -1.62 7.81
N ALA A 79 3.10 -1.80 8.16
CA ALA A 79 3.70 -3.12 8.33
C ALA A 79 3.00 -3.93 9.43
N LEU A 80 2.69 -3.31 10.57
CA LEU A 80 1.94 -3.95 11.66
C LEU A 80 0.55 -4.38 11.20
N VAL A 81 -0.20 -3.50 10.55
CA VAL A 81 -1.53 -3.81 9.99
C VAL A 81 -1.44 -4.97 9.01
N CYS A 82 -0.47 -4.95 8.10
CA CYS A 82 -0.29 -6.02 7.12
C CYS A 82 0.01 -7.37 7.77
N ILE A 83 0.91 -7.40 8.76
CA ILE A 83 1.24 -8.63 9.49
C ILE A 83 0.01 -9.13 10.26
N SER A 84 -0.68 -8.26 10.99
CA SER A 84 -1.88 -8.61 11.75
C SER A 84 -2.99 -9.17 10.86
N VAL A 85 -3.28 -8.51 9.74
CA VAL A 85 -4.30 -8.95 8.77
C VAL A 85 -3.91 -10.25 8.11
N THR A 86 -2.65 -10.41 7.74
CA THR A 86 -2.15 -11.65 7.13
C THR A 86 -2.34 -12.82 8.09
N ILE A 87 -1.88 -12.67 9.35
CA ILE A 87 -2.07 -13.69 10.40
C ILE A 87 -3.55 -13.98 10.64
N PHE A 88 -4.38 -12.94 10.77
CA PHE A 88 -5.82 -13.09 10.94
C PHE A 88 -6.46 -13.83 9.78
N SER A 89 -6.08 -13.53 8.54
CA SER A 89 -6.59 -14.16 7.32
C SER A 89 -6.22 -15.64 7.24
N PHE A 90 -5.08 -16.05 7.80
CA PHE A 90 -4.67 -17.45 7.92
C PHE A 90 -5.44 -18.23 8.99
N GLN A 91 -5.80 -17.57 10.09
CA GLN A 91 -6.41 -18.22 11.25
C GLN A 91 -7.95 -18.21 11.20
N THR A 92 -8.52 -17.20 10.55
CA THR A 92 -9.96 -17.00 10.53
C THR A 92 -10.66 -18.07 9.70
N LYS A 93 -11.79 -18.56 10.21
CA LYS A 93 -12.70 -19.45 9.48
C LYS A 93 -13.75 -18.67 8.68
N VAL A 94 -13.73 -17.34 8.78
CA VAL A 94 -14.64 -16.45 8.05
C VAL A 94 -14.11 -16.27 6.63
N ASP A 95 -14.89 -16.71 5.64
CA ASP A 95 -14.61 -16.46 4.23
C ASP A 95 -15.03 -15.03 3.84
N PHE A 96 -14.10 -14.08 3.93
CA PHE A 96 -14.33 -12.72 3.41
C PHE A 96 -14.48 -12.72 1.89
N THR A 97 -13.96 -13.75 1.23
CA THR A 97 -14.16 -14.05 -0.19
C THR A 97 -15.63 -14.20 -0.55
N SER A 98 -16.57 -14.48 0.36
CA SER A 98 -17.99 -14.52 0.00
C SER A 98 -18.66 -13.14 -0.11
N CYS A 99 -17.96 -12.08 0.32
CA CYS A 99 -18.51 -10.72 0.44
C CYS A 99 -18.03 -9.75 -0.66
N HIS A 100 -17.65 -10.26 -1.85
CA HIS A 100 -17.24 -9.43 -3.01
C HIS A 100 -18.16 -8.23 -3.25
N GLY A 101 -19.48 -8.42 -3.13
CA GLY A 101 -20.48 -7.36 -3.33
C GLY A 101 -20.40 -6.24 -2.27
N VAL A 102 -20.06 -6.56 -1.02
CA VAL A 102 -19.89 -5.56 0.05
C VAL A 102 -18.67 -4.70 -0.21
N LEU A 103 -17.56 -5.32 -0.63
CA LEU A 103 -16.33 -4.62 -1.00
C LEU A 103 -16.55 -3.66 -2.18
N PHE A 104 -17.32 -4.09 -3.20
CA PHE A 104 -17.70 -3.23 -4.31
C PHE A 104 -18.49 -1.98 -3.86
N VAL A 105 -19.47 -2.16 -2.96
CA VAL A 105 -20.25 -1.04 -2.41
C VAL A 105 -19.37 -0.08 -1.60
N LEU A 106 -18.46 -0.60 -0.76
CA LEU A 106 -17.53 0.22 0.01
C LEU A 106 -16.60 1.07 -0.88
N VAL A 107 -16.14 0.53 -2.00
CA VAL A 107 -15.35 1.30 -2.99
C VAL A 107 -16.19 2.38 -3.67
N MET A 108 -17.45 2.10 -4.02
CA MET A 108 -18.33 3.13 -4.58
C MET A 108 -18.54 4.28 -3.61
N VAL A 109 -18.74 3.99 -2.32
CA VAL A 109 -18.84 5.02 -1.27
C VAL A 109 -17.55 5.84 -1.18
N LEU A 110 -16.38 5.19 -1.18
CA LEU A 110 -15.09 5.89 -1.16
C LEU A 110 -14.90 6.75 -2.43
N PHE A 111 -15.28 6.24 -3.60
CA PHE A 111 -15.16 6.97 -4.86
C PHE A 111 -16.02 8.25 -4.88
N PHE A 112 -17.31 8.14 -4.54
CA PHE A 112 -18.21 9.31 -4.52
C PHE A 112 -17.84 10.32 -3.43
N SER A 113 -17.43 9.84 -2.24
CA SER A 113 -16.97 10.73 -1.17
C SER A 113 -15.66 11.45 -1.52
N GLY A 114 -14.76 10.79 -2.26
CA GLY A 114 -13.55 11.40 -2.81
C GLY A 114 -13.85 12.46 -3.87
N LEU A 115 -14.79 12.19 -4.78
CA LEU A 115 -15.24 13.16 -5.79
C LEU A 115 -15.85 14.41 -5.12
N PHE A 116 -16.68 14.20 -4.10
CA PHE A 116 -17.27 15.27 -3.32
C PHE A 116 -16.20 16.14 -2.64
N LEU A 117 -15.17 15.53 -2.04
CA LEU A 117 -14.03 16.26 -1.45
C LEU A 117 -13.28 17.09 -2.49
N VAL A 118 -12.97 16.53 -3.66
CA VAL A 118 -12.27 17.26 -4.74
C VAL A 118 -13.05 18.49 -5.19
N ILE A 119 -14.38 18.39 -5.27
CA ILE A 119 -15.25 19.53 -5.62
C ILE A 119 -15.29 20.57 -4.50
N LEU A 120 -15.21 20.16 -3.23
CA LEU A 120 -15.32 21.04 -2.06
C LEU A 120 -14.01 21.82 -1.77
N ILE A 121 -12.84 21.24 -2.06
CA ILE A 121 -11.52 21.84 -1.78
C ILE A 121 -11.35 23.27 -2.36
N PRO A 122 -11.72 23.57 -3.63
CA PRO A 122 -11.61 24.92 -4.18
C PRO A 122 -12.46 25.97 -3.47
N PHE A 123 -13.55 25.56 -2.80
CA PHE A 123 -14.45 26.48 -2.10
C PHE A 123 -14.05 26.66 -0.64
N GLN A 124 -13.76 25.57 0.08
CA GLN A 124 -13.29 25.61 1.47
C GLN A 124 -12.63 24.30 1.87
N TYR A 125 -11.39 24.34 2.36
CA TYR A 125 -10.72 23.16 2.91
C TYR A 125 -11.23 22.85 4.33
N VAL A 126 -11.70 21.62 4.55
CA VAL A 126 -12.22 21.14 5.83
C VAL A 126 -11.35 19.98 6.35
N PRO A 127 -10.42 20.22 7.30
CA PRO A 127 -9.43 19.22 7.72
C PRO A 127 -10.03 17.95 8.31
N TRP A 128 -11.07 18.06 9.15
CA TRP A 128 -11.68 16.91 9.79
C TRP A 128 -12.36 15.97 8.79
N LEU A 129 -12.93 16.51 7.71
CA LEU A 129 -13.59 15.73 6.66
C LEU A 129 -12.56 14.93 5.85
N HIS A 130 -11.43 15.55 5.53
CA HIS A 130 -10.28 14.86 4.93
C HIS A 130 -9.75 13.73 5.82
N ALA A 131 -9.63 13.97 7.13
CA ALA A 131 -9.19 12.95 8.07
C ALA A 131 -10.18 11.77 8.13
N VAL A 132 -11.49 12.04 8.16
CA VAL A 132 -12.52 10.99 8.13
C VAL A 132 -12.42 10.16 6.84
N TYR A 133 -12.28 10.81 5.69
CA TYR A 133 -12.08 10.13 4.41
C TYR A 133 -10.85 9.23 4.42
N ALA A 134 -9.72 9.73 4.94
CA ALA A 134 -8.49 8.96 5.02
C ALA A 134 -8.61 7.75 5.96
N ALA A 135 -9.28 7.90 7.11
CA ALA A 135 -9.55 6.80 8.03
C ALA A 135 -10.46 5.73 7.42
N LEU A 136 -11.55 6.13 6.76
CA LEU A 136 -12.43 5.20 6.06
C LEU A 136 -11.69 4.47 4.92
N GLY A 137 -10.89 5.19 4.15
CA GLY A 137 -10.03 4.61 3.11
C GLY A 137 -9.07 3.57 3.67
N ALA A 138 -8.37 3.88 4.76
CA ALA A 138 -7.47 2.93 5.42
C ALA A 138 -8.21 1.64 5.87
N ILE A 139 -9.39 1.77 6.47
CA ILE A 139 -10.20 0.61 6.90
C ILE A 139 -10.64 -0.24 5.70
N VAL A 140 -11.18 0.39 4.66
CA VAL A 140 -11.66 -0.32 3.46
C VAL A 140 -10.51 -1.07 2.77
N PHE A 141 -9.37 -0.42 2.55
CA PHE A 141 -8.21 -1.10 1.94
C PHE A 141 -7.58 -2.16 2.84
N THR A 142 -7.73 -2.05 4.16
CA THR A 142 -7.35 -3.13 5.10
C THR A 142 -8.26 -4.37 4.94
N LEU A 143 -9.55 -4.17 4.64
CA LEU A 143 -10.47 -5.26 4.31
C LEU A 143 -10.15 -5.89 2.94
N PHE A 144 -9.76 -5.08 1.95
CA PHE A 144 -9.25 -5.59 0.66
C PHE A 144 -8.00 -6.44 0.84
N LEU A 145 -7.05 -5.99 1.67
CA LEU A 145 -5.85 -6.77 1.97
C LEU A 145 -6.21 -8.14 2.55
N ALA A 146 -7.17 -8.20 3.48
CA ALA A 146 -7.63 -9.46 4.04
C ALA A 146 -8.23 -10.38 2.97
N PHE A 147 -9.08 -9.81 2.12
CA PHE A 147 -9.75 -10.52 1.02
C PHE A 147 -8.76 -11.04 -0.03
N ASP A 148 -7.84 -10.21 -0.52
CA ASP A 148 -6.84 -10.58 -1.53
C ASP A 148 -5.86 -11.62 -0.99
N THR A 149 -5.48 -11.48 0.29
CA THR A 149 -4.66 -12.50 0.96
C THR A 149 -5.42 -13.83 1.00
N GLN A 150 -6.71 -13.84 1.35
CA GLN A 150 -7.50 -15.07 1.39
C GLN A 150 -7.66 -15.73 0.01
N ILE A 151 -7.86 -14.96 -1.06
CA ILE A 151 -7.94 -15.51 -2.43
C ILE A 151 -6.61 -16.14 -2.85
N LEU A 152 -5.49 -15.47 -2.56
CA LEU A 152 -4.15 -15.99 -2.87
C LEU A 152 -3.88 -17.30 -2.12
N MET A 153 -4.36 -17.44 -0.88
CA MET A 153 -4.11 -18.60 -0.01
C MET A 153 -5.11 -19.74 -0.21
N GLY A 154 -6.36 -19.42 -0.56
CA GLY A 154 -7.50 -20.36 -0.64
C GLY A 154 -7.47 -21.30 -1.85
N SER A 155 -6.55 -21.08 -2.80
CA SER A 155 -6.45 -21.88 -4.03
C SER A 155 -5.77 -23.24 -3.80
N ARG A 156 -6.40 -24.11 -3.02
CA ARG A 156 -6.08 -25.53 -2.94
C ARG A 156 -6.87 -26.27 -4.03
N LYS A 157 -6.27 -26.51 -5.21
CA LYS A 157 -6.41 -27.74 -6.05
C LYS A 157 -6.16 -27.61 -7.56
N PHE A 158 -5.91 -26.43 -8.13
CA PHE A 158 -5.53 -26.33 -9.54
C PHE A 158 -4.27 -25.47 -9.70
N THR A 159 -3.41 -25.87 -10.63
CA THR A 159 -2.23 -25.16 -11.08
C THR A 159 -2.58 -23.72 -11.47
N LEU A 160 -2.58 -22.80 -10.50
CA LEU A 160 -2.65 -21.36 -10.76
C LEU A 160 -1.60 -21.04 -11.81
N SER A 161 -2.03 -20.44 -12.93
CA SER A 161 -1.09 -20.00 -13.94
C SER A 161 -0.10 -19.02 -13.28
N PRO A 162 1.19 -19.02 -13.67
CA PRO A 162 2.16 -18.07 -13.15
C PRO A 162 1.69 -16.61 -13.23
N GLU A 163 0.85 -16.31 -14.22
CA GLU A 163 0.24 -15.00 -14.45
C GLU A 163 -0.77 -14.61 -13.35
N GLU A 164 -1.63 -15.52 -12.92
CA GLU A 164 -2.62 -15.27 -11.85
C GLU A 164 -1.95 -15.06 -10.49
N TYR A 165 -0.87 -15.79 -10.20
CA TYR A 165 -0.09 -15.56 -8.98
C TYR A 165 0.56 -14.17 -8.97
N ILE A 166 1.12 -13.75 -10.10
CA ILE A 166 1.67 -12.39 -10.25
C ILE A 166 0.58 -11.34 -10.06
N PHE A 167 -0.60 -11.56 -10.62
CA PHE A 167 -1.73 -10.64 -10.50
C PHE A 167 -2.20 -10.52 -9.04
N GLY A 168 -2.35 -11.64 -8.32
CA GLY A 168 -2.69 -11.63 -6.90
C GLY A 168 -1.65 -10.91 -6.04
N ALA A 169 -0.36 -11.19 -6.26
CA ALA A 169 0.72 -10.49 -5.55
C ALA A 169 0.75 -8.98 -5.86
N LEU A 170 0.37 -8.58 -7.07
CA LEU A 170 0.28 -7.18 -7.48
C LEU A 170 -0.87 -6.46 -6.75
N ASN A 171 -2.04 -7.09 -6.60
CA ASN A 171 -3.15 -6.48 -5.88
C ASN A 171 -2.84 -6.30 -4.39
N ILE A 172 -2.25 -7.31 -3.74
CA ILE A 172 -1.74 -7.20 -2.36
C ILE A 172 -0.76 -6.02 -2.23
N TYR A 173 0.15 -5.85 -3.20
CA TYR A 173 1.08 -4.71 -3.20
C TYR A 173 0.36 -3.35 -3.32
N LEU A 174 -0.68 -3.26 -4.16
CA LEU A 174 -1.47 -2.04 -4.31
C LEU A 174 -2.21 -1.69 -3.02
N ASP A 175 -2.82 -2.68 -2.35
CA ASP A 175 -3.50 -2.46 -1.08
C ASP A 175 -2.56 -1.90 -0.01
N ILE A 176 -1.35 -2.47 0.11
CA ILE A 176 -0.32 -1.98 1.05
C ILE A 176 0.03 -0.51 0.77
N ILE A 177 0.17 -0.12 -0.51
CA ILE A 177 0.47 1.27 -0.88
C ILE A 177 -0.71 2.19 -0.55
N TYR A 178 -1.94 1.77 -0.81
CA TYR A 178 -3.11 2.59 -0.50
C TYR A 178 -3.29 2.77 1.01
N ILE A 179 -3.14 1.71 1.80
CA ILE A 179 -3.14 1.79 3.28
C ILE A 179 -2.06 2.78 3.76
N PHE A 180 -0.84 2.65 3.25
CA PHE A 180 0.27 3.56 3.58
C PHE A 180 -0.06 5.02 3.21
N THR A 181 -0.64 5.24 2.04
CA THR A 181 -1.02 6.58 1.56
C THR A 181 -2.12 7.20 2.42
N PHE A 182 -3.11 6.41 2.87
CA PHE A 182 -4.13 6.88 3.79
C PHE A 182 -3.58 7.18 5.18
N PHE A 183 -2.63 6.39 5.68
CA PHE A 183 -1.94 6.72 6.93
C PHE A 183 -1.07 7.98 6.81
N LEU A 184 -0.42 8.20 5.66
CA LEU A 184 0.26 9.48 5.40
C LEU A 184 -0.73 10.66 5.40
N GLN A 185 -1.95 10.50 4.89
CA GLN A 185 -2.94 11.58 4.95
C GLN A 185 -3.43 11.86 6.39
N LEU A 186 -3.42 10.85 7.28
CA LEU A 186 -3.84 10.98 8.68
C LEU A 186 -2.74 11.53 9.60
N PHE A 187 -1.51 11.03 9.44
CA PHE A 187 -0.40 11.27 10.37
C PHE A 187 0.78 12.00 9.72
N GLY A 188 0.68 12.30 8.43
CA GLY A 188 1.69 13.03 7.67
C GLY A 188 1.76 14.49 8.07
N THR A 189 2.96 14.94 8.43
CA THR A 189 3.26 16.36 8.56
C THR A 189 4.09 16.78 7.35
N THR A 190 3.66 17.84 6.66
CA THR A 190 4.39 18.38 5.50
C THR A 190 5.78 18.85 5.92
N ARG A 191 6.77 18.74 5.01
CA ARG A 191 8.07 19.40 5.19
C ARG A 191 7.87 20.90 4.95
N ASP A 192 8.19 21.72 5.95
CA ASP A 192 8.29 23.18 5.78
C ASP A 192 9.40 23.56 4.79
#